data_AF-Q6E5H4-F1
#
_entry.id   AF-Q6E5H4-F1
#
_cell.length_a   1.000
_cell.length_b   1.000
_cell.length_c   1.000
_cell.angle_alpha   90.00
_cell.angle_beta   90.00
_cell.angle_gamma   90.00
#
_symmetry.space_group_name_H-M   'P 1'
#
loop_
_entity.id
_entity.type
_entity.pdbx_description
1 polymer ?
#
loop_
_entity_poly.entity_id
_entity_poly.type
_entity_poly.pdbx_seq_one_letter_code
_entity_poly.pdbx_strand_id
1 'polypeptide(L)'
;QKGLNLGVILFIVSEALFFAAIFWAFFHSALTPTVELGAQWPPMGIEPVNPFELPLLNTVILLSSGATITYAHHSLIKGERKGAIYGSIFTVLLALIFTVFQGVEYSVSSFTISDGVFGT
;
A
#
# COMPACT_ATOMS: atom_id res chain seq x y z
N GLN A 1 4.61 -0.64 29.83
CA GLN A 1 3.68 -0.55 28.67
C GLN A 1 3.65 0.84 28.04
N LYS A 2 3.45 1.94 28.78
CA LYS A 2 3.42 3.30 28.21
C LYS A 2 4.65 3.68 27.36
N GLY A 3 5.87 3.35 27.82
CA GLY A 3 7.09 3.58 27.03
C GLY A 3 7.18 2.78 25.73
N LEU A 4 6.73 1.52 25.74
CA LEU A 4 6.69 0.68 24.54
C LEU A 4 5.69 1.22 23.52
N ASN A 5 4.49 1.61 23.98
CA ASN A 5 3.47 2.20 23.11
C ASN A 5 3.96 3.51 22.48
N LEU A 6 4.61 4.37 23.26
CA LEU A 6 5.20 5.62 22.74
C LEU A 6 6.30 5.33 21.72
N GLY A 7 7.16 4.34 21.98
CA GLY A 7 8.20 3.92 21.04
C GLY A 7 7.62 3.45 19.70
N VAL A 8 6.58 2.61 19.72
CA VAL A 8 5.90 2.15 18.50
C VAL A 8 5.22 3.31 17.75
N ILE A 9 4.60 4.25 18.46
CA ILE A 9 4.01 5.44 17.83
C ILE A 9 5.08 6.28 17.13
N LEU A 10 6.20 6.56 17.79
CA LEU A 10 7.29 7.34 17.20
C LEU A 10 7.89 6.63 15.98
N PHE A 11 8.02 5.31 16.03
CA PHE A 11 8.46 4.51 14.88
C PHE A 11 7.48 4.61 13.69
N ILE A 12 6.18 4.49 13.93
CA ILE A 12 5.16 4.66 12.86
C ILE A 12 5.21 6.07 12.28
N VAL A 13 5.42 7.10 13.11
CA VAL A 13 5.56 8.48 12.65
C VAL A 13 6.80 8.65 11.77
N SER A 14 7.94 8.05 12.13
CA SER A 14 9.13 8.11 11.27
C SER A 14 8.92 7.43 9.91
N GLU A 15 8.23 6.30 9.87
CA GLU A 15 7.87 5.63 8.60
C GLU A 15 6.92 6.49 7.77
N ALA A 16 5.93 7.15 8.39
CA ALA A 16 5.03 8.06 7.69
C ALA A 16 5.77 9.25 7.06
N LEU A 17 6.78 9.81 7.73
CA LEU A 17 7.64 10.86 7.17
C LEU A 17 8.51 10.35 6.02
N PHE A 18 9.00 9.11 6.11
CA PHE A 18 9.72 8.46 5.02
C PHE A 18 8.83 8.33 3.77
N PHE A 19 7.58 7.86 3.89
CA PHE A 19 6.62 7.84 2.78
C PHE A 19 6.29 9.26 2.27
N ALA A 20 6.19 10.26 3.14
CA ALA A 20 5.95 11.64 2.74
C ALA A 20 7.07 12.18 1.83
N ALA A 21 8.32 11.77 2.03
CA ALA A 21 9.43 12.13 1.15
C ALA A 21 9.30 11.48 -0.25
N ILE A 22 8.82 10.24 -0.32
CA ILE A 22 8.54 9.56 -1.60
C ILE A 22 7.41 10.28 -2.35
N PHE A 23 6.31 10.62 -1.66
CA PHE A 23 5.22 11.41 -2.25
C PHE A 23 5.71 12.78 -2.73
N TRP A 24 6.59 13.43 -1.98
CA TRP A 24 7.20 14.69 -2.42
C TRP A 24 7.95 14.54 -3.74
N ALA A 25 8.77 13.49 -3.88
CA ALA A 25 9.50 13.22 -5.13
C ALA A 25 8.56 12.97 -6.32
N PHE A 26 7.48 12.21 -6.10
CA PHE A 26 6.43 12.00 -7.10
C PHE A 26 5.76 13.32 -7.51
N PHE A 27 5.30 14.13 -6.56
CA PHE A 27 4.61 15.39 -6.85
C PHE A 27 5.53 16.40 -7.53
N HIS A 28 6.81 16.47 -7.15
CA HIS A 28 7.78 17.34 -7.81
C HIS A 28 7.91 16.99 -9.30
N SER A 29 7.98 15.69 -9.62
CA SER A 29 8.12 15.20 -11.00
C SER A 29 6.81 15.34 -11.80
N ALA A 30 5.67 15.10 -11.16
CA ALA A 30 4.36 15.11 -11.80
C ALA A 30 3.79 16.52 -12.04
N LEU A 31 4.03 17.48 -11.13
CA LEU A 31 3.48 18.84 -11.23
C LEU A 31 4.30 19.76 -12.15
N THR A 32 5.59 19.47 -12.32
CA THR A 32 6.48 20.20 -13.22
C THR A 32 7.27 19.24 -14.11
N PRO A 33 6.62 18.53 -15.05
CA PRO A 33 7.27 17.55 -15.91
C PRO A 33 8.30 18.23 -16.82
N THR A 34 9.49 17.64 -16.93
CA THR A 34 10.57 18.16 -17.77
C THR A 34 10.23 18.04 -19.25
N VAL A 35 10.88 18.85 -20.09
CA VAL A 35 10.68 18.82 -21.54
C VAL A 35 11.07 17.45 -22.13
N GLU A 36 12.03 16.77 -21.52
CA GLU A 36 12.48 15.43 -21.90
C GLU A 36 11.38 14.36 -21.74
N LEU A 37 10.42 14.57 -20.84
CA LEU A 37 9.25 13.70 -20.65
C LEU A 37 8.08 14.04 -21.59
N GLY A 38 8.26 15.05 -22.47
CA GLY A 38 7.21 15.58 -23.32
C GLY A 38 6.33 16.64 -22.65
N ALA A 39 6.78 17.22 -21.53
CA ALA A 39 6.07 18.24 -20.75
C ALA A 39 4.65 17.83 -20.30
N GLN A 40 4.42 16.53 -20.08
CA GLN A 40 3.16 15.96 -19.64
C GLN A 40 3.37 14.82 -18.64
N TRP A 41 2.32 14.49 -17.90
CA TRP A 41 2.29 13.37 -16.96
C TRP A 41 0.99 12.56 -17.16
N PRO A 42 1.04 11.24 -17.40
CA PRO A 42 2.23 10.39 -17.54
C PRO A 42 3.12 10.76 -18.75
N PRO A 43 4.43 10.40 -18.75
CA PRO A 43 5.31 10.62 -19.90
C PRO A 43 4.81 9.91 -21.17
N MET A 44 5.18 10.45 -22.34
CA MET A 44 4.82 9.80 -23.62
C MET A 44 5.34 8.37 -23.70
N GLY A 45 4.47 7.45 -24.15
CA GLY A 45 4.82 6.04 -24.37
C GLY A 45 4.65 5.15 -23.14
N ILE A 46 4.28 5.70 -21.98
CA ILE A 46 3.93 4.91 -20.78
C ILE A 46 2.41 4.76 -20.69
N GLU A 47 1.95 3.51 -20.63
CA GLU A 47 0.56 3.19 -20.32
C GLU A 47 0.41 2.93 -18.82
N PRO A 48 -0.21 3.85 -18.05
CA PRO A 48 -0.35 3.68 -16.60
C PRO A 48 -1.31 2.52 -16.27
N VAL A 49 -1.10 1.90 -15.10
CA VAL A 49 -2.01 0.86 -14.59
C VAL A 49 -3.40 1.45 -14.38
N ASN A 50 -4.43 0.75 -14.84
CA ASN A 50 -5.81 1.16 -14.64
C ASN A 50 -6.20 1.07 -13.15
N PRO A 51 -6.54 2.19 -12.49
CA PRO A 51 -6.83 2.19 -11.05
C PRO A 51 -8.10 1.40 -10.68
N PHE A 52 -9.00 1.12 -11.62
CA PHE A 52 -10.26 0.42 -11.36
C PHE A 52 -10.18 -1.10 -11.50
N GLU A 53 -9.01 -1.64 -11.83
CA GLU A 53 -8.78 -3.08 -12.00
C GLU A 53 -8.16 -3.70 -10.73
N LEU A 54 -6.95 -4.26 -10.84
CA LEU A 54 -6.22 -4.87 -9.72
C LEU A 54 -5.95 -3.89 -8.55
N PRO A 55 -5.60 -2.60 -8.78
CA PRO A 55 -5.43 -1.65 -7.68
C PRO A 55 -6.69 -1.48 -6.81
N LEU A 56 -7.88 -1.43 -7.43
CA LEU A 56 -9.15 -1.32 -6.70
C LEU A 56 -9.42 -2.56 -5.88
N LEU A 57 -9.19 -3.75 -6.46
CA LEU A 57 -9.32 -5.02 -5.74
C LEU A 57 -8.38 -5.07 -4.53
N ASN A 58 -7.12 -4.69 -4.70
CA ASN A 58 -6.13 -4.62 -3.63
C ASN A 58 -6.54 -3.65 -2.51
N THR A 59 -7.16 -2.52 -2.86
CA THR A 59 -7.72 -1.57 -1.87
C THR A 59 -8.84 -2.22 -1.05
N VAL A 60 -9.76 -2.94 -1.71
CA VAL A 60 -10.85 -3.66 -1.02
C VAL A 60 -10.30 -4.76 -0.10
N ILE A 61 -9.25 -5.46 -0.51
CA ILE A 61 -8.59 -6.49 0.31
C ILE A 61 -7.97 -5.87 1.56
N LEU A 62 -7.26 -4.75 1.44
CA LEU A 62 -6.68 -4.03 2.59
C LEU A 62 -7.77 -3.56 3.56
N LEU A 63 -8.84 -2.93 3.06
CA LEU A 63 -9.96 -2.50 3.92
C LEU A 63 -10.64 -3.68 4.62
N SER A 64 -10.83 -4.79 3.91
CA SER A 64 -11.38 -6.03 4.47
C SER A 64 -10.50 -6.61 5.57
N SER A 65 -9.17 -6.58 5.39
CA SER A 65 -8.21 -7.02 6.42
C SER A 65 -8.27 -6.15 7.68
N GLY A 66 -8.50 -4.84 7.52
CA GLY A 66 -8.75 -3.90 8.63
C GLY A 66 -10.01 -4.25 9.42
N ALA A 67 -11.07 -4.67 8.73
CA ALA A 67 -12.30 -5.14 9.37
C ALA A 67 -12.08 -6.47 10.13
N THR A 68 -11.37 -7.45 9.53
CA THR A 68 -11.13 -8.76 10.17
C THR A 68 -10.23 -8.66 11.40
N ILE A 69 -9.21 -7.80 11.40
CA ILE A 69 -8.35 -7.61 12.57
C ILE A 69 -9.08 -6.84 13.68
N THR A 70 -9.95 -5.90 13.33
CA THR A 70 -10.80 -5.21 14.30
C THR A 70 -11.79 -6.17 14.97
N TYR A 71 -12.35 -7.11 14.21
CA TYR A 71 -13.16 -8.21 14.74
C TYR A 71 -12.34 -9.12 15.66
N ALA A 72 -11.11 -9.49 15.26
CA ALA A 72 -10.21 -10.31 16.08
C ALA A 72 -9.89 -9.64 17.42
N HIS A 73 -9.61 -8.33 17.39
CA HIS A 73 -9.33 -7.52 18.57
C HIS A 73 -10.54 -7.46 19.53
N HIS A 74 -11.75 -7.21 19.01
CA HIS A 74 -12.95 -7.21 19.84
C HIS A 74 -13.28 -8.60 20.41
N SER A 75 -13.05 -9.66 19.64
CA SER A 75 -13.23 -11.05 20.11
C SER A 75 -12.25 -11.37 21.25
N LEU A 76 -11.00 -10.88 21.15
CA LEU A 76 -9.99 -11.04 22.20
C LEU A 76 -10.41 -10.33 23.49
N ILE A 77 -10.92 -9.09 23.40
CA ILE A 77 -11.42 -8.34 24.56
C ILE A 77 -12.61 -9.05 25.23
N LYS A 78 -13.49 -9.67 24.44
CA LYS A 78 -14.63 -10.46 24.94
C LYS A 78 -14.25 -11.84 25.51
N GLY A 79 -12.98 -12.26 25.40
CA GLY A 79 -12.53 -13.59 25.81
C GLY A 79 -12.88 -14.71 24.83
N GLU A 80 -13.40 -14.39 23.63
CA GLU A 80 -13.75 -15.35 22.60
C GLU A 80 -12.52 -15.79 21.80
N ARG A 81 -11.81 -16.81 22.31
CA ARG A 81 -10.56 -17.32 21.71
C ARG A 81 -10.71 -17.72 20.24
N LYS A 82 -11.80 -18.39 19.87
CA LYS A 82 -12.03 -18.85 18.49
C LYS A 82 -12.16 -17.67 17.52
N GLY A 83 -12.96 -16.65 17.87
CA GLY A 83 -13.13 -15.45 17.06
C GLY A 83 -11.82 -14.68 16.87
N ALA A 84 -11.03 -14.54 17.93
CA ALA A 84 -9.72 -13.89 17.86
C ALA A 84 -8.75 -14.64 16.93
N ILE A 85 -8.68 -15.97 17.02
CA ILE A 85 -7.81 -16.78 16.16
C ILE A 85 -8.28 -16.71 14.71
N TYR A 86 -9.57 -16.93 14.43
CA TYR A 86 -10.09 -16.91 13.06
C TYR A 86 -9.92 -15.54 12.41
N GLY A 87 -10.26 -14.45 13.11
CA GLY A 87 -10.09 -13.09 12.58
C GLY A 87 -8.63 -12.76 12.25
N SER A 88 -7.68 -13.17 13.10
CA SER A 88 -6.26 -13.00 12.83
C SER A 88 -5.79 -13.83 11.63
N ILE A 89 -6.23 -15.11 11.51
CA ILE A 89 -5.88 -15.96 10.37
C ILE A 89 -6.41 -15.35 9.05
N PHE A 90 -7.67 -14.91 9.02
CA PHE A 90 -8.23 -14.27 7.84
C PHE A 90 -7.49 -12.98 7.46
N THR A 91 -7.08 -12.18 8.46
CA THR A 91 -6.29 -10.96 8.22
C THR A 91 -4.96 -11.30 7.53
N VAL A 92 -4.22 -12.29 8.05
CA VAL A 92 -2.93 -12.71 7.46
C VAL A 92 -3.14 -13.30 6.07
N LEU A 93 -4.20 -14.09 5.86
CA LEU A 93 -4.52 -14.65 4.56
C LEU A 93 -4.82 -13.55 3.52
N LEU A 94 -5.62 -12.54 3.89
CA LEU A 94 -5.90 -11.39 3.02
C LEU A 94 -4.61 -10.61 2.69
N ALA A 95 -3.71 -10.42 3.67
CA ALA A 95 -2.42 -9.78 3.44
C ALA A 95 -1.54 -10.57 2.44
N LEU A 96 -1.51 -11.91 2.54
CA LEU A 96 -0.79 -12.75 1.58
C LEU A 96 -1.38 -12.65 0.17
N ILE A 97 -2.71 -12.66 0.05
CA ILE A 97 -3.39 -12.47 -1.25
C ILE A 97 -3.03 -11.11 -1.86
N PHE A 98 -3.06 -10.04 -1.06
CA PHE A 98 -2.63 -8.71 -1.50
C PHE A 98 -1.19 -8.72 -2.04
N THR A 99 -0.25 -9.34 -1.32
CA THR A 99 1.16 -9.42 -1.77
C THR A 99 1.30 -10.20 -3.07
N VAL A 100 0.56 -11.29 -3.27
CA VAL A 100 0.56 -12.05 -4.52
C VAL A 100 0.02 -11.21 -5.68
N PHE A 101 -1.10 -10.51 -5.48
CA PHE A 101 -1.67 -9.64 -6.52
C PHE A 101 -0.76 -8.46 -6.86
N GLN A 102 -0.06 -7.89 -5.88
CA GLN A 102 0.94 -6.86 -6.16
C GLN A 102 2.10 -7.41 -7.00
N GLY A 103 2.54 -8.64 -6.73
CA GLY A 103 3.55 -9.31 -7.55
C GLY A 103 3.07 -9.61 -8.98
N VAL A 104 1.80 -9.98 -9.14
CA VAL A 104 1.20 -10.17 -10.47
C VAL A 104 1.15 -8.84 -11.23
N GLU A 105 0.67 -7.77 -10.60
CA GLU A 105 0.63 -6.42 -11.17
C GLU A 105 2.03 -6.01 -11.68
N TYR A 106 3.06 -6.17 -10.85
CA TYR A 106 4.43 -5.84 -11.23
C TYR A 106 4.96 -6.67 -12.41
N SER A 107 4.50 -7.91 -12.57
CA SER A 107 4.92 -8.78 -13.68
C SER A 107 4.24 -8.45 -15.01
N VAL A 108 3.08 -7.78 -14.98
CA VAL A 108 2.30 -7.44 -16.18
C VAL A 108 2.35 -5.94 -16.54
N SER A 109 2.92 -5.10 -15.67
CA SER A 109 3.11 -3.67 -15.92
C SER A 109 3.87 -3.41 -17.22
N SER A 110 3.41 -2.41 -17.97
CA SER A 110 4.01 -1.94 -19.23
C SER A 110 5.32 -1.17 -19.04
N PHE A 111 5.62 -0.76 -17.80
CA PHE A 111 6.80 -0.01 -17.41
C PHE A 111 7.55 -0.70 -16.26
N THR A 112 8.83 -0.41 -16.18
CA THR A 112 9.79 -0.93 -15.22
C THR A 112 10.42 0.22 -14.42
N ILE A 113 11.19 -0.11 -13.39
CA ILE A 113 11.93 0.90 -12.59
C ILE A 113 12.93 1.73 -13.42
N SER A 114 13.32 1.25 -14.60
CA SER A 114 14.27 1.95 -15.49
C SER A 114 13.58 2.88 -16.49
N ASP A 115 12.25 2.89 -16.56
CA ASP A 115 11.47 3.70 -17.52
C ASP A 115 11.24 5.13 -17.02
N GLY A 116 12.36 5.81 -16.74
CA GLY A 116 12.41 7.21 -16.33
C GLY A 116 11.81 7.48 -14.94
N VAL A 117 11.55 8.76 -14.66
CA VAL A 117 11.08 9.23 -13.35
C VAL A 117 9.65 8.77 -13.01
N PHE A 118 8.92 8.22 -13.97
CA PHE A 118 7.60 7.63 -13.72
C PHE A 118 7.72 6.23 -13.12
N GLY A 119 8.71 5.45 -13.54
CA GLY A 119 8.96 4.10 -13.03
C GLY A 119 9.82 4.06 -11.76
N THR A 120 10.63 5.09 -11.49
CA THR A 120 11.54 5.20 -10.33
C THR A 120 10.80 5.62 -9.06
#